data_AF-A0A679JE21-F1
#
_entry.id   AF-A0A679JE21-F1
#
_cell.length_a   1.000
_cell.length_b   1.000
_cell.length_c   1.000
_cell.angle_alpha   90.00
_cell.angle_beta   90.00
_cell.angle_gamma   90.00
#
_symmetry.space_group_name_H-M   'P 1'
#
loop_
_entity.id
_entity.type
_entity.pdbx_description
1 polymer ?
#
loop_
_entity_poly.entity_id
_entity_poly.type
_entity_poly.pdbx_seq_one_letter_code
_entity_poly.pdbx_strand_id
1 'polypeptide(L)'
;MPTFSFTYNSDYDPLDTVTLSQDGSLISSGTNNLHAFGPLGGGWFIFNNSSNLSQGGMFFSDANRDESGNPGYDITGTEYSVSADMSDNTASVYLEGGDFGDILRAGFGADTLKGGSGNDVLEGGADADTIEGGLGNDTASYEHAGGGVYVRLDSMLGYGGEAQDDELFGIENLAGSAFDDSLIGDDNNNTLRGNGGLDDIAGRDGDDRIVVSSTPGSIGGDGGKDVLIVMGGGTVSLSFMNFDGIEAIYVRNDTHLHMTNVLAGSKIVSQSTSGHAAEIVGTSGHDTIKGGKGGDTIDGGIGDDTIRAGQGGDTIDGGIGSDRLFAGTGGATIDGGIGSDKLFAGTGADSFRFEAGFGRDNIYGLDLNADHIFIDVAGVGDIVLRSLNNGRHTLVTFDGMEGGNKIILRDMNVDDVRNVQNELFLFGV
;
A
#
# COMPACT_ATOMS: atom_id res chain seq x y z
N MET A 1 15.13 23.33 -26.61
CA MET A 1 16.34 23.90 -26.00
C MET A 1 16.26 23.46 -24.55
N PRO A 2 17.17 22.63 -24.04
CA PRO A 2 17.07 22.14 -22.67
C PRO A 2 17.11 23.34 -21.71
N THR A 3 16.21 23.33 -20.73
CA THR A 3 15.99 24.42 -19.77
C THR A 3 16.08 23.88 -18.36
N PHE A 4 16.81 24.55 -17.49
CA PHE A 4 17.05 24.19 -16.09
C PHE A 4 15.96 24.84 -15.26
N SER A 5 15.20 24.12 -14.44
CA SER A 5 14.16 24.74 -13.60
C SER A 5 14.39 24.43 -12.13
N PHE A 6 14.36 25.48 -11.31
CA PHE A 6 14.41 25.37 -9.85
C PHE A 6 13.13 25.93 -9.27
N THR A 7 12.56 25.24 -8.29
CA THR A 7 11.39 25.73 -7.55
C THR A 7 11.76 25.89 -6.10
N TYR A 8 11.51 27.08 -5.56
CA TYR A 8 11.83 27.43 -4.18
C TYR A 8 10.55 27.73 -3.40
N ASN A 9 10.47 27.21 -2.17
CA ASN A 9 9.40 27.51 -1.23
C ASN A 9 9.99 28.20 0.00
N SER A 10 9.72 29.50 0.14
CA SER A 10 9.81 30.16 1.45
C SER A 10 8.41 30.25 2.01
N ASP A 11 8.27 30.07 3.33
CA ASP A 11 7.01 30.01 4.09
C ASP A 11 6.03 31.21 3.92
N TYR A 12 6.26 32.15 3.00
CA TYR A 12 5.41 33.33 2.81
C TYR A 12 5.14 33.81 1.35
N ASP A 13 5.42 33.05 0.29
CA ASP A 13 5.03 33.42 -1.09
C ASP A 13 4.72 32.18 -1.97
N PRO A 14 3.91 32.26 -3.05
CA PRO A 14 3.67 31.13 -3.94
C PRO A 14 4.94 30.77 -4.72
N LEU A 15 5.10 29.47 -5.02
CA LEU A 15 6.18 28.85 -5.81
C LEU A 15 6.77 29.81 -6.86
N ASP A 16 8.01 30.27 -6.62
CA ASP A 16 8.75 31.10 -7.58
C ASP A 16 9.72 30.19 -8.35
N THR A 17 9.71 30.27 -9.68
CA THR A 17 10.49 29.41 -10.56
C THR A 17 11.57 30.21 -11.28
N VAL A 18 12.79 29.68 -11.31
CA VAL A 18 13.89 30.22 -12.13
C VAL A 18 14.22 29.23 -13.22
N THR A 19 14.23 29.71 -14.46
CA THR A 19 14.62 28.91 -15.62
C THR A 19 15.94 29.42 -16.20
N LEU A 20 16.96 28.57 -16.28
CA LEU A 20 18.25 28.89 -16.91
C LEU A 20 18.45 28.09 -18.20
N SER A 21 19.39 28.52 -19.04
CA SER A 21 19.88 27.75 -20.18
C SER A 21 21.16 27.00 -19.81
N GLN A 22 21.62 26.10 -20.67
CA GLN A 22 22.78 25.23 -20.44
C GLN A 22 24.11 25.97 -20.24
N ASP A 23 24.20 27.24 -20.66
CA ASP A 23 25.36 28.09 -20.40
C ASP A 23 25.25 28.91 -19.09
N GLY A 24 24.20 28.68 -18.30
CA GLY A 24 23.89 29.40 -17.07
C GLY A 24 23.16 30.73 -17.28
N SER A 25 22.82 31.11 -18.52
CA SER A 25 22.06 32.33 -18.78
C SER A 25 20.60 32.20 -18.36
N LEU A 26 20.08 33.24 -17.71
CA LEU A 26 18.68 33.31 -17.27
C LEU A 26 17.73 33.37 -18.48
N ILE A 27 16.81 32.40 -18.54
CA ILE A 27 15.72 32.34 -19.52
C ILE A 27 14.49 33.08 -18.97
N SER A 28 14.10 32.79 -17.72
CA SER A 28 12.98 33.45 -17.05
C SER A 28 13.09 33.36 -15.53
N SER A 29 12.52 34.33 -14.83
CA SER A 29 12.29 34.32 -13.38
C SER A 29 10.82 34.68 -13.10
N GLY A 30 10.22 34.15 -12.05
CA GLY A 30 8.85 34.47 -11.68
C GLY A 30 8.66 35.89 -11.12
N THR A 31 7.40 36.17 -10.75
CA THR A 31 6.87 37.55 -10.58
C THR A 31 7.31 38.26 -9.31
N ASN A 32 7.88 37.54 -8.35
CA ASN A 32 8.19 38.09 -7.04
C ASN A 32 9.55 38.80 -6.97
N ASN A 33 10.22 39.02 -8.12
CA ASN A 33 11.55 39.62 -8.20
C ASN A 33 12.46 38.98 -7.15
N LEU A 34 12.89 37.75 -7.40
CA LEU A 34 13.91 37.07 -6.62
C LEU A 34 15.02 38.04 -6.17
N HIS A 35 14.94 38.46 -4.90
CA HIS A 35 15.99 39.21 -4.24
C HIS A 35 17.08 38.20 -3.90
N ALA A 36 18.03 38.03 -4.81
CA ALA A 36 19.33 37.48 -4.46
C ALA A 36 19.88 38.29 -3.28
N PHE A 37 20.07 37.66 -2.12
CA PHE A 37 20.70 38.34 -0.99
C PHE A 37 22.20 38.45 -1.26
N GLY A 38 22.61 39.64 -1.66
CA GLY A 38 23.99 40.12 -1.64
C GLY A 38 23.98 41.61 -1.27
N PRO A 39 25.04 42.12 -0.60
CA PRO A 39 25.08 43.51 -0.19
C PRO A 39 25.04 44.43 -1.42
N LEU A 40 24.43 45.61 -1.22
CA LEU A 40 24.21 46.62 -2.24
C LEU A 40 25.50 46.95 -3.03
N GLY A 41 25.55 46.48 -4.28
CA GLY A 41 26.48 46.98 -5.29
C GLY A 41 27.36 45.90 -5.93
N GLY A 42 26.93 45.39 -7.10
CA GLY A 42 27.76 44.58 -8.00
C GLY A 42 27.40 43.10 -7.96
N GLY A 43 26.42 42.71 -8.78
CA GLY A 43 25.89 41.35 -8.85
C GLY A 43 26.90 40.35 -9.38
N TRP A 44 27.02 39.24 -8.66
CA TRP A 44 27.52 37.96 -9.14
C TRP A 44 26.68 36.87 -8.48
N PHE A 45 26.02 36.05 -9.32
CA PHE A 45 25.63 34.68 -8.98
C PHE A 45 26.90 33.84 -9.18
N ILE A 46 27.39 33.13 -8.17
CA ILE A 46 28.50 32.20 -8.36
C ILE A 46 27.92 30.79 -8.52
N PHE A 47 27.78 30.37 -9.77
CA PHE A 47 28.27 29.05 -10.18
C PHE A 47 29.71 29.28 -10.65
N ASN A 48 30.70 28.64 -10.03
CA ASN A 48 32.08 28.81 -10.51
C ASN A 48 32.32 27.92 -11.74
N ASN A 49 31.93 28.43 -12.92
CA ASN A 49 32.61 28.05 -14.16
C ASN A 49 33.84 28.95 -14.31
N SER A 50 34.98 28.51 -13.76
CA SER A 50 36.28 29.09 -14.11
C SER A 50 37.21 28.04 -14.71
N SER A 51 37.23 28.06 -16.03
CA SER A 51 38.37 27.85 -16.92
C SER A 51 38.71 26.43 -17.37
N ASN A 52 38.48 26.22 -18.68
CA ASN A 52 39.18 25.31 -19.60
C ASN A 52 39.41 23.87 -19.12
N LEU A 53 38.39 23.01 -19.31
CA LEU A 53 38.62 21.59 -19.55
C LEU A 53 38.05 21.22 -20.92
N SER A 54 38.94 20.87 -21.83
CA SER A 54 38.63 20.26 -23.13
C SER A 54 38.20 18.79 -23.00
N GLN A 55 37.65 18.38 -21.86
CA GLN A 55 37.04 17.07 -21.60
C GLN A 55 35.87 17.30 -20.64
N GLY A 56 34.66 16.91 -21.05
CA GLY A 56 33.39 17.35 -20.48
C GLY A 56 32.98 16.62 -19.20
N GLY A 57 32.92 17.37 -18.11
CA GLY A 57 32.14 17.08 -16.91
C GLY A 57 31.85 18.42 -16.21
N MET A 58 30.61 18.66 -15.79
CA MET A 58 30.23 19.86 -15.04
C MET A 58 30.25 19.53 -13.54
N PHE A 59 31.33 19.94 -12.86
CA PHE A 59 31.43 19.86 -11.41
C PHE A 59 30.56 20.97 -10.78
N PHE A 60 29.58 20.61 -9.97
CA PHE A 60 28.87 21.55 -9.09
C PHE A 60 29.29 21.30 -7.64
N SER A 61 30.54 21.57 -7.27
CA SER A 61 30.93 21.42 -5.85
C SER A 61 30.24 22.49 -4.99
N ASP A 62 29.53 22.03 -3.95
CA ASP A 62 29.25 22.71 -2.68
C ASP A 62 29.02 24.23 -2.79
N ALA A 63 27.74 24.63 -2.87
CA ALA A 63 27.32 26.03 -2.90
C ALA A 63 27.75 26.84 -1.65
N ASN A 64 28.37 26.19 -0.66
CA ASN A 64 28.86 26.81 0.56
C ASN A 64 30.38 26.88 0.66
N ARG A 65 31.20 26.60 -0.38
CA ARG A 65 32.67 26.74 -0.28
C ARG A 65 33.30 27.77 -1.22
N ASP A 66 34.27 28.50 -0.69
CA ASP A 66 35.11 29.41 -1.47
C ASP A 66 36.17 28.66 -2.29
N GLU A 67 36.85 29.39 -3.19
CA GLU A 67 37.91 28.86 -4.06
C GLU A 67 39.13 28.27 -3.32
N SER A 68 39.18 28.37 -1.98
CA SER A 68 40.20 27.79 -1.11
C SER A 68 39.69 26.58 -0.30
N GLY A 69 38.45 26.14 -0.52
CA GLY A 69 37.82 25.01 0.15
C GLY A 69 37.30 25.30 1.56
N ASN A 70 37.23 26.56 1.97
CA ASN A 70 36.64 26.97 3.25
C ASN A 70 35.15 27.26 3.08
N PRO A 71 34.31 27.04 4.11
CA PRO A 71 32.91 27.46 4.08
C PRO A 71 32.81 28.98 3.83
N GLY A 72 32.22 29.38 2.70
CA GLY A 72 32.12 30.75 2.21
C GLY A 72 31.17 31.65 3.02
N TYR A 73 30.20 31.07 3.73
CA TYR A 73 29.44 31.74 4.79
C TYR A 73 28.65 30.72 5.60
N ASP A 74 28.73 30.78 6.92
CA ASP A 74 27.83 30.05 7.83
C ASP A 74 26.48 30.77 7.80
N ILE A 75 25.54 30.30 6.97
CA ILE A 75 24.15 30.77 7.02
C ILE A 75 23.52 30.16 8.26
N THR A 76 23.86 30.69 9.42
CA THR A 76 23.17 30.33 10.65
C THR A 76 21.73 30.83 10.55
N GLY A 77 20.78 29.94 10.26
CA GLY A 77 19.38 30.09 10.65
C GLY A 77 18.32 30.29 9.58
N THR A 78 18.52 29.95 8.30
CA THR A 78 17.40 29.80 7.35
C THR A 78 17.59 28.62 6.39
N GLU A 79 17.07 27.51 6.90
CA GLU A 79 16.65 26.20 6.42
C GLU A 79 15.78 26.20 5.13
N TYR A 80 16.17 25.48 4.06
CA TYR A 80 15.40 25.32 2.81
C TYR A 80 15.55 23.93 2.20
N SER A 81 14.53 23.45 1.47
CA SER A 81 14.65 22.31 0.56
C SER A 81 15.03 22.73 -0.86
N VAL A 82 15.83 21.90 -1.53
CA VAL A 82 16.31 21.99 -2.90
C VAL A 82 15.45 21.09 -3.79
N SER A 83 14.85 21.68 -4.83
CA SER A 83 14.24 20.94 -5.94
C SER A 83 14.98 21.28 -7.23
N ALA A 84 15.72 20.30 -7.76
CA ALA A 84 16.49 20.41 -8.99
C ALA A 84 16.02 19.35 -10.00
N ASP A 85 15.66 19.79 -11.20
CA ASP A 85 15.27 18.90 -12.31
C ASP A 85 16.16 19.17 -13.52
N MET A 86 16.98 18.17 -13.85
CA MET A 86 17.96 18.16 -14.92
C MET A 86 17.73 16.99 -15.90
N SER A 87 16.50 16.45 -15.95
CA SER A 87 16.14 15.26 -16.75
C SER A 87 16.47 15.36 -18.25
N ASP A 88 16.45 16.57 -18.81
CA ASP A 88 16.82 16.83 -20.21
C ASP A 88 18.34 17.02 -20.44
N ASN A 89 19.15 17.02 -19.38
CA ASN A 89 20.58 17.25 -19.47
C ASN A 89 21.31 15.99 -19.95
N THR A 90 22.42 16.18 -20.69
CA THR A 90 23.12 15.09 -21.39
C THR A 90 24.58 14.92 -20.97
N ALA A 91 24.98 15.58 -19.89
CA ALA A 91 26.36 15.64 -19.43
C ALA A 91 26.41 15.38 -17.93
N SER A 92 27.46 14.72 -17.46
CA SER A 92 27.67 14.49 -16.02
C SER A 92 27.50 15.76 -15.17
N VAL A 93 26.68 15.66 -14.14
CA VAL A 93 26.40 16.68 -13.13
C VAL A 93 26.72 16.18 -11.74
N TYR A 94 26.91 17.14 -10.85
CA TYR A 94 26.91 16.91 -9.42
C TYR A 94 25.71 17.68 -8.86
N LEU A 95 24.91 17.09 -7.99
CA LEU A 95 23.81 17.74 -7.30
C LEU A 95 23.99 17.48 -5.80
N GLU A 96 23.81 18.51 -4.99
CA GLU A 96 23.91 18.43 -3.54
C GLU A 96 22.75 19.20 -2.91
N GLY A 97 22.01 18.50 -2.06
CA GLY A 97 20.91 19.00 -1.27
C GLY A 97 21.36 19.65 0.04
N GLY A 98 20.39 20.01 0.86
CA GLY A 98 20.54 20.79 2.08
C GLY A 98 20.29 19.96 3.34
N ASP A 99 19.68 20.61 4.34
CA ASP A 99 19.37 20.01 5.65
C ASP A 99 17.91 19.48 5.74
N PHE A 100 17.16 19.51 4.63
CA PHE A 100 15.73 19.16 4.54
C PHE A 100 15.47 18.21 3.39
N GLY A 101 14.26 17.62 3.36
CA GLY A 101 13.86 16.72 2.28
C GLY A 101 13.83 17.40 0.92
N ASP A 102 14.68 16.90 0.03
CA ASP A 102 14.99 17.43 -1.29
C ASP A 102 14.50 16.51 -2.42
N ILE A 103 14.38 17.08 -3.62
CA ILE A 103 14.08 16.31 -4.84
C ILE A 103 15.16 16.66 -5.86
N LEU A 104 16.09 15.74 -6.08
CA LEU A 104 17.18 15.90 -7.02
C LEU A 104 16.99 14.92 -8.17
N ARG A 105 16.79 15.45 -9.37
CA ARG A 105 16.68 14.65 -10.60
C ARG A 105 17.78 15.07 -11.56
N ALA A 106 18.67 14.14 -11.87
CA ALA A 106 19.67 14.29 -12.89
C ALA A 106 19.14 13.79 -14.24
N GLY A 107 20.00 13.46 -15.20
CA GLY A 107 19.62 13.27 -16.59
C GLY A 107 20.36 12.12 -17.24
N PHE A 108 21.02 12.36 -18.38
CA PHE A 108 22.04 11.44 -18.86
C PHE A 108 23.42 11.87 -18.39
N GLY A 109 24.33 10.89 -18.34
CA GLY A 109 25.72 11.06 -17.96
C GLY A 109 25.97 10.49 -16.59
N ALA A 110 27.22 10.11 -16.30
CA ALA A 110 27.57 9.59 -14.97
C ALA A 110 27.52 10.72 -13.94
N ASP A 111 26.44 10.77 -13.16
CA ASP A 111 26.07 11.85 -12.27
C ASP A 111 26.44 11.53 -10.81
N THR A 112 26.53 12.55 -9.97
CA THR A 112 26.72 12.40 -8.52
C THR A 112 25.66 13.19 -7.78
N LEU A 113 24.78 12.51 -7.06
CA LEU A 113 23.71 13.11 -6.29
C LEU A 113 24.00 12.93 -4.80
N LYS A 114 23.83 13.99 -4.01
CA LYS A 114 23.91 13.97 -2.55
C LYS A 114 22.68 14.62 -1.94
N GLY A 115 21.90 13.88 -1.17
CA GLY A 115 20.70 14.40 -0.51
C GLY A 115 21.04 15.35 0.63
N GLY A 116 21.94 14.94 1.52
CA GLY A 116 22.38 15.78 2.65
C GLY A 116 21.72 15.32 3.94
N SER A 117 20.97 16.19 4.62
CA SER A 117 20.06 15.76 5.69
C SER A 117 18.62 15.94 5.23
N GLY A 118 17.69 15.16 5.75
CA GLY A 118 16.30 15.24 5.33
C GLY A 118 15.77 13.89 4.85
N ASN A 119 14.62 13.90 4.22
CA ASN A 119 14.10 12.72 3.54
C ASN A 119 14.05 13.05 2.06
N ASP A 120 15.07 12.61 1.34
CA ASP A 120 15.36 13.04 -0.02
C ASP A 120 14.81 12.06 -1.06
N VAL A 121 14.54 12.56 -2.26
CA VAL A 121 14.21 11.77 -3.44
C VAL A 121 15.26 12.05 -4.51
N LEU A 122 16.03 11.04 -4.85
CA LEU A 122 17.19 11.13 -5.73
C LEU A 122 16.98 10.26 -6.96
N GLU A 123 17.04 10.85 -8.14
CA GLU A 123 16.88 10.16 -9.43
C GLU A 123 18.09 10.49 -10.30
N GLY A 124 18.96 9.50 -10.52
CA GLY A 124 20.19 9.66 -11.31
C GLY A 124 19.89 9.78 -12.81
N GLY A 125 18.99 8.94 -13.32
CA GLY A 125 18.66 8.90 -14.74
C GLY A 125 19.51 7.85 -15.46
N ALA A 126 20.08 8.19 -16.61
CA ALA A 126 20.79 7.24 -17.45
C ALA A 126 22.31 7.35 -17.34
N ASP A 127 22.99 6.22 -17.56
CA ASP A 127 24.41 5.99 -17.32
C ASP A 127 24.69 5.67 -15.83
N ALA A 128 25.95 5.52 -15.44
CA ALA A 128 26.32 4.99 -14.13
C ALA A 128 26.46 6.11 -13.09
N ASP A 129 25.54 6.15 -12.13
CA ASP A 129 25.44 7.25 -11.17
C ASP A 129 25.96 6.89 -9.77
N THR A 130 26.37 7.92 -9.02
CA THR A 130 26.64 7.81 -7.58
C THR A 130 25.55 8.56 -6.82
N ILE A 131 24.74 7.83 -6.06
CA ILE A 131 23.58 8.38 -5.34
C ILE A 131 23.80 8.21 -3.83
N GLU A 132 23.96 9.32 -3.12
CA GLU A 132 24.19 9.37 -1.66
C GLU A 132 22.99 10.08 -0.99
N GLY A 133 22.17 9.37 -0.21
CA GLY A 133 21.03 9.96 0.51
C GLY A 133 21.50 10.87 1.65
N GLY A 134 22.17 10.27 2.64
CA GLY A 134 22.78 11.01 3.74
C GLY A 134 22.08 10.73 5.06
N LEU A 135 21.62 11.78 5.76
CA LEU A 135 20.91 11.64 7.02
C LEU A 135 19.41 11.72 6.83
N GLY A 136 18.71 10.60 7.02
CA GLY A 136 17.27 10.60 7.24
C GLY A 136 16.63 9.38 6.63
N ASN A 137 15.62 9.58 5.78
CA ASN A 137 14.94 8.48 5.11
C ASN A 137 14.77 8.80 3.63
N ASP A 138 15.76 8.37 2.87
CA ASP A 138 16.01 8.80 1.50
C ASP A 138 15.54 7.74 0.51
N THR A 139 15.17 8.17 -0.70
CA THR A 139 14.62 7.31 -1.75
C THR A 139 15.47 7.44 -3.01
N ALA A 140 16.06 6.33 -3.45
CA ALA A 140 16.53 6.24 -4.84
C ALA A 140 15.31 5.94 -5.73
N SER A 141 15.07 6.81 -6.71
CA SER A 141 13.89 6.79 -7.57
C SER A 141 14.28 6.51 -9.01
N TYR A 142 13.58 5.54 -9.61
CA TYR A 142 13.66 5.16 -11.02
C TYR A 142 12.30 5.33 -11.71
N GLU A 143 11.43 6.17 -11.14
CA GLU A 143 10.03 6.30 -11.57
C GLU A 143 9.88 6.75 -13.04
N HIS A 144 10.85 7.49 -13.59
CA HIS A 144 10.85 7.89 -15.00
C HIS A 144 11.69 6.99 -15.92
N ALA A 145 12.24 5.89 -15.40
CA ALA A 145 13.08 5.02 -16.19
C ALA A 145 12.36 4.44 -17.41
N GLY A 146 13.06 4.42 -18.55
CA GLY A 146 12.52 3.92 -19.82
C GLY A 146 12.33 2.38 -19.90
N GLY A 147 12.63 1.64 -18.84
CA GLY A 147 12.52 0.19 -18.75
C GLY A 147 12.70 -0.31 -17.32
N GLY A 148 12.51 -1.62 -17.12
CA GLY A 148 12.60 -2.24 -15.79
C GLY A 148 14.01 -2.17 -15.20
N VAL A 149 14.08 -2.01 -13.88
CA VAL A 149 15.32 -1.87 -13.10
C VAL A 149 15.50 -3.03 -12.11
N TYR A 150 16.74 -3.39 -11.80
CA TYR A 150 17.11 -4.34 -10.75
C TYR A 150 17.97 -3.61 -9.71
N VAL A 151 17.40 -3.30 -8.55
CA VAL A 151 18.04 -2.42 -7.56
C VAL A 151 18.07 -3.08 -6.19
N ARG A 152 19.21 -2.96 -5.51
CA ARG A 152 19.51 -3.67 -4.27
C ARG A 152 20.14 -2.76 -3.22
N LEU A 153 19.45 -2.54 -2.10
CA LEU A 153 20.00 -1.82 -0.95
C LEU A 153 21.01 -2.67 -0.17
N ASP A 154 20.77 -3.97 -0.01
CA ASP A 154 21.67 -4.92 0.68
C ASP A 154 23.07 -5.04 0.04
N SER A 155 23.20 -4.76 -1.26
CA SER A 155 24.50 -4.64 -1.95
C SER A 155 24.87 -3.25 -2.39
N MET A 156 24.04 -2.24 -2.15
CA MET A 156 24.29 -0.84 -2.51
C MET A 156 24.49 -0.63 -4.03
N LEU A 157 23.76 -1.37 -4.87
CA LEU A 157 23.99 -1.38 -6.32
C LEU A 157 22.68 -1.41 -7.14
N GLY A 158 22.71 -0.71 -8.27
CA GLY A 158 21.72 -0.79 -9.34
C GLY A 158 22.23 -1.59 -10.55
N TYR A 159 21.31 -2.25 -11.25
CA TYR A 159 21.56 -2.93 -12.52
C TYR A 159 20.35 -2.83 -13.44
N GLY A 160 20.58 -2.87 -14.76
CA GLY A 160 19.49 -2.93 -15.74
C GLY A 160 18.74 -1.61 -15.92
N GLY A 161 18.35 -1.32 -17.15
CA GLY A 161 17.69 -0.05 -17.48
C GLY A 161 18.57 1.15 -17.11
N GLU A 162 17.95 2.13 -16.47
CA GLU A 162 18.59 3.33 -15.94
C GLU A 162 19.33 3.10 -14.63
N ALA A 163 19.14 1.96 -13.95
CA ALA A 163 19.92 1.63 -12.76
C ALA A 163 21.31 1.06 -13.08
N GLN A 164 21.68 0.90 -14.36
CA GLN A 164 22.86 0.14 -14.76
C GLN A 164 24.16 0.74 -14.23
N ASP A 165 24.80 0.01 -13.31
CA ASP A 165 26.07 0.37 -12.66
C ASP A 165 25.98 1.54 -11.68
N ASP A 166 24.78 1.84 -11.19
CA ASP A 166 24.60 2.80 -10.09
C ASP A 166 25.18 2.29 -8.77
N GLU A 167 25.78 3.20 -8.01
CA GLU A 167 26.24 2.99 -6.64
C GLU A 167 25.35 3.78 -5.66
N LEU A 168 24.78 3.09 -4.66
CA LEU A 168 23.81 3.66 -3.72
C LEU A 168 24.37 3.71 -2.29
N PHE A 169 24.38 4.89 -1.66
CA PHE A 169 24.90 5.07 -0.30
C PHE A 169 23.90 5.77 0.60
N GLY A 170 23.62 5.22 1.78
CA GLY A 170 22.69 5.84 2.74
C GLY A 170 21.30 6.06 2.15
N ILE A 171 20.77 5.03 1.47
CA ILE A 171 19.44 5.02 0.88
C ILE A 171 18.61 4.00 1.63
N GLU A 172 17.46 4.41 2.16
CA GLU A 172 16.55 3.54 2.91
C GLU A 172 15.39 3.02 2.06
N ASN A 173 15.12 3.61 0.89
CA ASN A 173 13.92 3.31 0.11
C ASN A 173 14.19 3.23 -1.40
N LEU A 174 13.35 2.47 -2.10
CA LEU A 174 13.38 2.33 -3.55
C LEU A 174 12.03 2.66 -4.17
N ALA A 175 12.05 3.37 -5.29
CA ALA A 175 10.91 3.49 -6.20
C ALA A 175 11.31 2.97 -7.59
N GLY A 176 10.62 1.94 -8.05
CA GLY A 176 10.75 1.36 -9.37
C GLY A 176 10.13 2.21 -10.47
N SER A 177 10.26 1.70 -11.69
CA SER A 177 9.74 2.26 -12.93
C SER A 177 8.26 1.88 -13.15
N ALA A 178 7.74 2.15 -14.34
CA ALA A 178 6.41 1.66 -14.74
C ALA A 178 6.43 0.22 -15.32
N PHE A 179 7.61 -0.40 -15.39
CA PHE A 179 7.88 -1.68 -16.03
C PHE A 179 8.16 -2.77 -14.99
N ASP A 180 8.48 -3.97 -15.46
CA ASP A 180 8.77 -5.11 -14.58
C ASP A 180 10.10 -4.89 -13.87
N ASP A 181 10.05 -4.54 -12.58
CA ASP A 181 11.21 -4.25 -11.77
C ASP A 181 11.59 -5.39 -10.82
N SER A 182 12.80 -5.34 -10.28
CA SER A 182 13.20 -6.15 -9.16
C SER A 182 13.87 -5.28 -8.10
N LEU A 183 13.20 -5.17 -6.95
CA LEU A 183 13.57 -4.24 -5.89
C LEU A 183 13.86 -5.04 -4.62
N ILE A 184 15.08 -4.93 -4.09
CA ILE A 184 15.50 -5.66 -2.89
C ILE A 184 15.96 -4.65 -1.85
N GLY A 185 15.34 -4.71 -0.67
CA GLY A 185 15.72 -3.96 0.52
C GLY A 185 17.01 -4.45 1.17
N ASP A 186 17.22 -4.03 2.42
CA ASP A 186 18.31 -4.42 3.30
C ASP A 186 17.78 -4.83 4.66
N ASP A 187 18.63 -5.08 5.66
CA ASP A 187 18.18 -5.53 6.98
C ASP A 187 17.52 -4.41 7.84
N ASN A 188 17.26 -3.23 7.25
CA ASN A 188 16.59 -2.10 7.89
C ASN A 188 15.16 -1.96 7.34
N ASN A 189 14.35 -1.13 8.01
CA ASN A 189 13.00 -0.85 7.54
C ASN A 189 13.02 -0.07 6.21
N ASN A 190 12.57 -0.68 5.13
CA ASN A 190 12.52 -0.05 3.81
C ASN A 190 11.10 0.28 3.36
N THR A 191 10.96 1.31 2.52
CA THR A 191 9.79 1.48 1.65
C THR A 191 10.14 1.13 0.22
N LEU A 192 9.48 0.12 -0.34
CA LEU A 192 9.71 -0.36 -1.71
C LEU A 192 8.44 -0.13 -2.54
N ARG A 193 8.54 0.66 -3.62
CA ARG A 193 7.39 0.98 -4.49
C ARG A 193 7.62 0.43 -5.90
N GLY A 194 6.75 -0.46 -6.37
CA GLY A 194 6.85 -1.05 -7.71
C GLY A 194 6.40 -0.13 -8.85
N ASN A 195 5.46 0.79 -8.62
CA ASN A 195 4.97 1.80 -9.57
C ASN A 195 4.36 1.31 -10.91
N GLY A 196 4.43 0.04 -11.27
CA GLY A 196 3.79 -0.51 -12.45
C GLY A 196 4.20 -1.96 -12.68
N GLY A 197 4.16 -2.46 -13.91
CA GLY A 197 4.79 -3.74 -14.25
C GLY A 197 4.37 -5.00 -13.47
N LEU A 198 5.12 -6.08 -13.72
CA LEU A 198 5.15 -7.32 -12.94
C LEU A 198 6.42 -7.32 -12.08
N ASP A 199 6.34 -6.79 -10.86
CA ASP A 199 7.55 -6.58 -10.05
C ASP A 199 7.91 -7.76 -9.14
N ASP A 200 9.21 -7.99 -8.94
CA ASP A 200 9.77 -8.90 -7.94
C ASP A 200 10.38 -8.10 -6.77
N ILE A 201 9.64 -7.99 -5.66
CA ILE A 201 10.01 -7.15 -4.51
C ILE A 201 10.33 -8.00 -3.28
N ALA A 202 11.47 -7.76 -2.64
CA ALA A 202 11.88 -8.41 -1.39
C ALA A 202 12.32 -7.39 -0.34
N GLY A 203 11.69 -7.41 0.83
CA GLY A 203 11.96 -6.55 1.99
C GLY A 203 13.31 -6.86 2.65
N ARG A 204 13.52 -8.14 3.02
CA ARG A 204 14.63 -8.68 3.85
C ARG A 204 14.28 -8.60 5.34
N ASP A 205 15.25 -8.41 6.22
CA ASP A 205 14.94 -8.22 7.64
C ASP A 205 14.45 -6.77 7.85
N GLY A 206 13.65 -6.50 8.88
CA GLY A 206 13.14 -5.15 9.15
C GLY A 206 11.61 -5.10 9.09
N ASP A 207 11.02 -3.98 9.53
CA ASP A 207 9.57 -3.77 9.37
C ASP A 207 9.32 -2.96 8.08
N ASP A 208 9.06 -3.65 6.99
CA ASP A 208 9.01 -3.08 5.65
C ASP A 208 7.64 -2.59 5.20
N ARG A 209 7.65 -1.66 4.25
CA ARG A 209 6.48 -1.12 3.57
C ARG A 209 6.59 -1.33 2.07
N ILE A 210 5.88 -2.31 1.55
CA ILE A 210 5.82 -2.60 0.11
C ILE A 210 4.58 -1.98 -0.50
N VAL A 211 4.72 -1.27 -1.63
CA VAL A 211 3.62 -0.61 -2.34
C VAL A 211 3.58 -1.08 -3.80
N VAL A 212 2.45 -1.64 -4.21
CA VAL A 212 2.22 -2.12 -5.59
C VAL A 212 1.01 -1.43 -6.21
N SER A 213 1.08 -1.15 -7.51
CA SER A 213 -0.01 -0.53 -8.29
C SER A 213 -0.63 -1.48 -9.33
N SER A 214 -0.03 -2.66 -9.51
CA SER A 214 -0.31 -3.69 -10.52
C SER A 214 -0.18 -5.07 -9.88
N THR A 215 -0.47 -6.13 -10.65
CA THR A 215 -0.23 -7.51 -10.20
C THR A 215 1.28 -7.77 -10.15
N PRO A 216 1.89 -8.00 -8.99
CA PRO A 216 3.33 -8.22 -8.91
C PRO A 216 3.74 -9.61 -9.42
N GLY A 217 4.99 -9.72 -9.84
CA GLY A 217 5.69 -10.99 -10.02
C GLY A 217 5.84 -11.70 -8.68
N SER A 218 6.52 -11.08 -7.70
CA SER A 218 6.67 -11.58 -6.33
C SER A 218 6.77 -10.49 -5.27
N ILE A 219 6.33 -10.83 -4.06
CA ILE A 219 6.32 -9.96 -2.87
C ILE A 219 6.78 -10.79 -1.67
N GLY A 220 7.98 -10.52 -1.17
CA GLY A 220 8.47 -11.04 0.10
C GLY A 220 8.68 -9.91 1.09
N GLY A 221 8.02 -9.94 2.25
CA GLY A 221 8.44 -9.17 3.41
C GLY A 221 9.70 -9.75 4.06
N ASP A 222 9.89 -11.07 3.96
CA ASP A 222 10.91 -11.83 4.68
C ASP A 222 10.79 -11.68 6.21
N GLY A 223 11.74 -11.02 6.88
CA GLY A 223 11.94 -11.06 8.33
C GLY A 223 11.51 -9.80 9.07
N GLY A 224 10.26 -9.72 9.53
CA GLY A 224 9.85 -8.66 10.44
C GLY A 224 8.35 -8.50 10.48
N LYS A 225 7.86 -7.26 10.59
CA LYS A 225 6.43 -6.95 10.50
C LYS A 225 6.13 -6.11 9.28
N ASP A 226 5.94 -6.80 8.17
CA ASP A 226 5.88 -6.14 6.88
C ASP A 226 4.45 -5.77 6.48
N VAL A 227 4.32 -4.67 5.76
CA VAL A 227 3.05 -4.13 5.30
C VAL A 227 3.03 -4.03 3.79
N LEU A 228 2.12 -4.76 3.14
CA LEU A 228 1.81 -4.58 1.72
C LEU A 228 0.69 -3.56 1.54
N ILE A 229 0.85 -2.67 0.56
CA ILE A 229 -0.13 -1.68 0.20
C ILE A 229 -0.44 -1.82 -1.28
N VAL A 230 -1.68 -2.18 -1.56
CA VAL A 230 -2.18 -2.46 -2.88
C VAL A 230 -3.00 -1.28 -3.35
N MET A 231 -2.54 -0.62 -4.40
CA MET A 231 -3.16 0.56 -5.01
C MET A 231 -3.32 0.30 -6.52
N GLY A 232 -4.01 1.14 -7.29
CA GLY A 232 -4.07 0.99 -8.76
C GLY A 232 -5.45 1.13 -9.41
N GLY A 233 -6.54 0.95 -8.66
CA GLY A 233 -7.92 1.15 -9.18
C GLY A 233 -8.41 0.07 -10.16
N GLY A 234 -7.65 -1.02 -10.30
CA GLY A 234 -8.01 -2.21 -11.08
C GLY A 234 -7.91 -3.48 -10.23
N THR A 235 -7.73 -4.63 -10.87
CA THR A 235 -7.49 -5.89 -10.14
C THR A 235 -6.00 -6.14 -9.96
N VAL A 236 -5.59 -6.36 -8.72
CA VAL A 236 -4.27 -6.85 -8.33
C VAL A 236 -4.44 -8.27 -7.81
N SER A 237 -3.77 -9.24 -8.44
CA SER A 237 -3.82 -10.63 -8.02
C SER A 237 -2.56 -11.00 -7.22
N LEU A 238 -2.73 -11.62 -6.05
CA LEU A 238 -1.63 -12.18 -5.27
C LEU A 238 -1.75 -13.71 -5.27
N SER A 239 -0.64 -14.40 -5.50
CA SER A 239 -0.58 -15.86 -5.51
C SER A 239 0.48 -16.39 -4.55
N PHE A 240 0.18 -17.53 -3.96
CA PHE A 240 0.99 -18.19 -2.92
C PHE A 240 2.43 -18.56 -3.29
N MET A 241 2.79 -18.63 -4.56
CA MET A 241 4.17 -18.95 -4.94
C MET A 241 5.11 -17.77 -4.71
N ASN A 242 4.53 -16.58 -4.46
CA ASN A 242 5.16 -15.28 -4.66
C ASN A 242 4.75 -14.30 -3.53
N PHE A 243 4.30 -14.81 -2.37
CA PHE A 243 3.87 -14.01 -1.22
C PHE A 243 4.40 -14.64 0.08
N ASP A 244 5.32 -13.98 0.76
CA ASP A 244 5.91 -14.43 2.03
C ASP A 244 6.19 -13.23 2.96
N GLY A 245 6.28 -13.46 4.27
CA GLY A 245 6.70 -12.46 5.27
C GLY A 245 5.76 -11.27 5.53
N ILE A 246 4.68 -11.09 4.78
CA ILE A 246 3.79 -9.93 4.98
C ILE A 246 2.89 -10.12 6.21
N GLU A 247 2.92 -9.18 7.15
CA GLU A 247 2.05 -9.19 8.34
C GLU A 247 0.69 -8.54 8.07
N ALA A 248 0.63 -7.47 7.26
CA ALA A 248 -0.62 -6.74 6.99
C ALA A 248 -0.75 -6.27 5.54
N ILE A 249 -1.97 -6.29 4.98
CA ILE A 249 -2.27 -5.80 3.63
C ILE A 249 -3.31 -4.68 3.69
N TYR A 250 -3.00 -3.52 3.10
CA TYR A 250 -3.95 -2.41 2.92
C TYR A 250 -4.28 -2.19 1.46
N VAL A 251 -5.56 -2.30 1.11
CA VAL A 251 -6.06 -2.01 -0.24
C VAL A 251 -6.56 -0.56 -0.31
N ARG A 252 -6.20 0.18 -1.35
CA ARG A 252 -6.56 1.60 -1.52
C ARG A 252 -6.94 1.90 -2.97
N ASN A 253 -7.38 3.14 -3.22
CA ASN A 253 -7.64 3.69 -4.56
C ASN A 253 -8.55 2.80 -5.43
N ASP A 254 -9.61 2.24 -4.86
CA ASP A 254 -10.59 1.41 -5.59
C ASP A 254 -9.99 0.15 -6.26
N THR A 255 -8.94 -0.41 -5.67
CA THR A 255 -8.29 -1.62 -6.19
C THR A 255 -9.02 -2.87 -5.72
N HIS A 256 -9.27 -3.82 -6.63
CA HIS A 256 -9.76 -5.16 -6.32
C HIS A 256 -8.56 -6.06 -6.01
N LEU A 257 -8.51 -6.66 -4.82
CA LEU A 257 -7.41 -7.53 -4.42
C LEU A 257 -7.83 -9.00 -4.51
N HIS A 258 -7.48 -9.68 -5.59
CA HIS A 258 -7.77 -11.10 -5.73
C HIS A 258 -6.63 -11.94 -5.11
N MET A 259 -6.91 -12.66 -4.03
CA MET A 259 -5.92 -13.52 -3.36
C MET A 259 -6.27 -14.99 -3.60
N THR A 260 -5.38 -15.76 -4.21
CA THR A 260 -5.60 -17.21 -4.41
C THR A 260 -4.52 -18.02 -3.69
N ASN A 261 -4.94 -18.92 -2.79
CA ASN A 261 -4.11 -19.92 -2.08
C ASN A 261 -3.00 -19.37 -1.16
N VAL A 262 -3.03 -18.09 -0.76
CA VAL A 262 -2.00 -17.49 0.11
C VAL A 262 -1.96 -18.23 1.46
N LEU A 263 -0.84 -18.90 1.79
CA LEU A 263 -0.70 -19.76 2.97
C LEU A 263 0.27 -19.18 4.01
N ALA A 264 -0.22 -19.16 5.25
CA ALA A 264 0.44 -19.06 6.56
C ALA A 264 1.02 -17.71 7.04
N GLY A 265 0.44 -17.19 8.14
CA GLY A 265 1.10 -16.27 9.09
C GLY A 265 0.60 -14.83 9.09
N SER A 266 0.11 -14.33 7.96
CA SER A 266 -0.32 -12.94 7.79
C SER A 266 -1.67 -12.67 8.45
N LYS A 267 -1.80 -11.54 9.14
CA LYS A 267 -3.10 -10.99 9.53
C LYS A 267 -3.57 -10.05 8.44
N ILE A 268 -4.54 -10.44 7.63
CA ILE A 268 -5.14 -9.53 6.66
C ILE A 268 -5.96 -8.47 7.40
N VAL A 269 -5.50 -7.22 7.33
CA VAL A 269 -6.29 -6.02 7.66
C VAL A 269 -6.72 -5.35 6.35
N SER A 270 -7.45 -6.09 5.52
CA SER A 270 -7.96 -5.56 4.25
C SER A 270 -9.06 -4.55 4.53
N GLN A 271 -8.96 -3.37 3.92
CA GLN A 271 -9.98 -2.34 3.93
C GLN A 271 -10.24 -1.92 2.48
N SER A 272 -11.29 -2.44 1.85
CA SER A 272 -11.81 -1.76 0.66
C SER A 272 -12.55 -0.49 1.12
N THR A 273 -12.26 0.63 0.45
CA THR A 273 -12.90 1.95 0.68
C THR A 273 -13.75 2.40 -0.49
N SER A 274 -13.87 1.54 -1.51
CA SER A 274 -14.47 1.90 -2.79
C SER A 274 -15.99 1.82 -2.74
N GLY A 275 -16.66 2.27 -3.81
CA GLY A 275 -18.09 2.03 -4.07
C GLY A 275 -18.38 0.74 -4.85
N HIS A 276 -17.37 -0.09 -5.10
CA HIS A 276 -17.41 -1.26 -5.99
C HIS A 276 -17.14 -2.56 -5.22
N ALA A 277 -17.64 -3.67 -5.76
CA ALA A 277 -17.52 -5.02 -5.19
C ALA A 277 -16.06 -5.51 -5.11
N ALA A 278 -15.52 -5.74 -3.92
CA ALA A 278 -14.24 -6.41 -3.70
C ALA A 278 -14.41 -7.94 -3.66
N GLU A 279 -13.37 -8.68 -4.07
CA GLU A 279 -13.22 -10.10 -3.73
C GLU A 279 -12.05 -10.17 -2.75
N ILE A 280 -12.22 -10.78 -1.58
CA ILE A 280 -11.19 -10.86 -0.54
C ILE A 280 -11.15 -12.29 -0.03
N VAL A 281 -9.98 -12.91 -0.04
CA VAL A 281 -9.76 -14.24 0.54
C VAL A 281 -8.77 -14.09 1.68
N GLY A 282 -9.21 -14.52 2.86
CA GLY A 282 -8.45 -14.60 4.10
C GLY A 282 -7.33 -15.62 4.03
N THR A 283 -6.70 -15.88 5.16
CA THR A 283 -5.52 -16.73 5.26
C THR A 283 -5.83 -18.00 6.06
N SER A 284 -4.82 -18.56 6.72
CA SER A 284 -5.00 -19.63 7.72
C SER A 284 -4.81 -19.12 9.16
N GLY A 285 -4.68 -17.80 9.32
CA GLY A 285 -4.55 -17.09 10.57
C GLY A 285 -5.87 -16.49 11.04
N HIS A 286 -5.81 -15.63 12.07
CA HIS A 286 -6.99 -14.93 12.60
C HIS A 286 -7.15 -13.57 11.92
N ASP A 287 -7.97 -13.50 10.88
CA ASP A 287 -8.07 -12.35 9.99
C ASP A 287 -9.03 -11.27 10.47
N THR A 288 -8.79 -10.02 10.07
CA THR A 288 -9.67 -8.87 10.36
C THR A 288 -10.01 -8.14 9.07
N ILE A 289 -11.06 -8.58 8.39
CA ILE A 289 -11.40 -8.14 7.03
C ILE A 289 -12.49 -7.05 7.08
N LYS A 290 -12.36 -6.02 6.22
CA LYS A 290 -13.36 -4.98 6.00
C LYS A 290 -13.63 -4.74 4.51
N GLY A 291 -14.83 -5.10 4.03
CA GLY A 291 -15.24 -5.00 2.63
C GLY A 291 -15.50 -3.56 2.14
N GLY A 292 -16.08 -2.69 2.97
CA GLY A 292 -16.27 -1.28 2.61
C GLY A 292 -17.65 -0.99 2.04
N LYS A 293 -17.72 -0.52 0.79
CA LYS A 293 -18.99 -0.44 0.04
C LYS A 293 -18.83 -1.22 -1.26
N GLY A 294 -19.91 -1.77 -1.78
CA GLY A 294 -19.87 -2.69 -2.92
C GLY A 294 -20.69 -3.93 -2.61
N GLY A 295 -20.87 -4.83 -3.57
CA GLY A 295 -21.33 -6.20 -3.27
C GLY A 295 -20.12 -7.09 -3.11
N ASP A 296 -19.50 -7.07 -1.94
CA ASP A 296 -18.21 -7.70 -1.71
C ASP A 296 -18.35 -9.22 -1.57
N THR A 297 -17.39 -10.00 -2.08
CA THR A 297 -17.26 -11.45 -1.82
C THR A 297 -16.07 -11.66 -0.90
N ILE A 298 -16.31 -12.20 0.29
CA ILE A 298 -15.29 -12.33 1.34
C ILE A 298 -15.27 -13.77 1.83
N ASP A 299 -14.11 -14.41 1.78
CA ASP A 299 -13.81 -15.70 2.40
C ASP A 299 -12.81 -15.45 3.56
N GLY A 300 -13.10 -15.94 4.76
CA GLY A 300 -12.23 -15.84 5.95
C GLY A 300 -11.04 -16.81 5.92
N GLY A 301 -11.22 -17.98 5.29
CA GLY A 301 -10.20 -19.03 5.25
C GLY A 301 -10.20 -19.92 6.50
N ILE A 302 -9.05 -20.15 7.12
CA ILE A 302 -8.94 -20.95 8.36
C ILE A 302 -8.54 -20.01 9.49
N GLY A 303 -9.08 -20.21 10.69
CA GLY A 303 -8.79 -19.41 11.88
C GLY A 303 -10.05 -18.73 12.40
N ASP A 304 -10.00 -18.20 13.62
CA ASP A 304 -11.09 -17.37 14.16
C ASP A 304 -11.03 -15.95 13.59
N ASP A 305 -11.90 -15.65 12.64
CA ASP A 305 -11.89 -14.41 11.85
C ASP A 305 -12.86 -13.35 12.35
N THR A 306 -12.61 -12.11 11.98
CA THR A 306 -13.54 -10.99 12.17
C THR A 306 -13.75 -10.25 10.86
N ILE A 307 -14.93 -10.42 10.26
CA ILE A 307 -15.27 -9.87 8.95
C ILE A 307 -16.34 -8.79 9.10
N ARG A 308 -16.13 -7.63 8.48
CA ARG A 308 -17.10 -6.53 8.38
C ARG A 308 -17.31 -6.17 6.92
N ALA A 309 -18.35 -6.72 6.28
CA ALA A 309 -18.55 -6.55 4.86
C ALA A 309 -18.87 -5.10 4.49
N GLY A 310 -19.90 -4.49 5.09
CA GLY A 310 -20.06 -3.03 5.05
C GLY A 310 -21.35 -2.59 4.37
N GLN A 311 -21.27 -1.91 3.22
CA GLN A 311 -22.45 -1.44 2.49
C GLN A 311 -22.61 -2.14 1.15
N GLY A 312 -23.70 -2.86 0.95
CA GLY A 312 -24.12 -3.41 -0.33
C GLY A 312 -24.55 -4.86 -0.19
N GLY A 313 -24.63 -5.57 -1.32
CA GLY A 313 -25.08 -6.95 -1.34
C GLY A 313 -23.90 -7.90 -1.22
N ASP A 314 -23.45 -8.14 0.00
CA ASP A 314 -22.21 -8.87 0.27
C ASP A 314 -22.42 -10.39 0.33
N THR A 315 -21.42 -11.17 -0.07
CA THR A 315 -21.31 -12.62 0.15
C THR A 315 -20.16 -12.87 1.10
N ILE A 316 -20.41 -13.53 2.22
CA ILE A 316 -19.45 -13.75 3.29
C ILE A 316 -19.39 -15.24 3.60
N ASP A 317 -18.20 -15.83 3.57
CA ASP A 317 -17.88 -17.16 4.07
C ASP A 317 -16.86 -16.99 5.21
N GLY A 318 -17.18 -17.50 6.40
CA GLY A 318 -16.28 -17.50 7.55
C GLY A 318 -15.17 -18.55 7.45
N GLY A 319 -15.38 -19.64 6.70
CA GLY A 319 -14.41 -20.71 6.56
C GLY A 319 -14.33 -21.64 7.79
N ILE A 320 -13.14 -22.01 8.25
CA ILE A 320 -12.95 -22.93 9.38
C ILE A 320 -12.52 -22.14 10.61
N GLY A 321 -13.34 -22.03 11.65
CA GLY A 321 -13.01 -21.12 12.74
C GLY A 321 -14.12 -20.93 13.76
N SER A 322 -13.90 -20.05 14.73
CA SER A 322 -14.98 -19.46 15.53
C SER A 322 -15.12 -17.98 15.19
N ASP A 323 -15.94 -17.70 14.18
CA ASP A 323 -15.87 -16.45 13.44
C ASP A 323 -16.83 -15.39 13.95
N ARG A 324 -16.56 -14.14 13.57
CA ARG A 324 -17.40 -12.97 13.84
C ARG A 324 -17.69 -12.24 12.54
N LEU A 325 -18.87 -12.48 11.99
CA LEU A 325 -19.28 -11.97 10.69
C LEU A 325 -20.31 -10.86 10.84
N PHE A 326 -20.00 -9.67 10.34
CA PHE A 326 -20.89 -8.50 10.33
C PHE A 326 -21.23 -8.14 8.88
N ALA A 327 -22.45 -8.41 8.44
CA ALA A 327 -22.89 -8.11 7.07
C ALA A 327 -23.00 -6.60 6.81
N GLY A 328 -23.57 -5.84 7.76
CA GLY A 328 -23.61 -4.39 7.64
C GLY A 328 -24.94 -3.89 7.08
N THR A 329 -24.95 -3.23 5.93
CA THR A 329 -26.17 -2.68 5.31
C THR A 329 -26.33 -3.16 3.89
N GLY A 330 -27.55 -3.46 3.45
CA GLY A 330 -27.79 -4.14 2.18
C GLY A 330 -28.06 -5.62 2.44
N GLY A 331 -28.63 -6.34 1.47
CA GLY A 331 -28.96 -7.76 1.68
C GLY A 331 -27.74 -8.64 1.44
N ALA A 332 -27.25 -9.32 2.48
CA ALA A 332 -26.07 -10.16 2.42
C ALA A 332 -26.40 -11.66 2.34
N THR A 333 -25.47 -12.45 1.80
CA THR A 333 -25.41 -13.92 1.97
C THR A 333 -24.28 -14.23 2.94
N ILE A 334 -24.56 -14.97 4.00
CA ILE A 334 -23.64 -15.21 5.11
C ILE A 334 -23.56 -16.71 5.38
N ASP A 335 -22.39 -17.30 5.21
CA ASP A 335 -22.04 -18.62 5.68
C ASP A 335 -21.02 -18.49 6.81
N GLY A 336 -21.30 -19.10 7.97
CA GLY A 336 -20.35 -19.14 9.07
C GLY A 336 -19.21 -20.12 8.83
N GLY A 337 -19.43 -21.11 7.96
CA GLY A 337 -18.50 -22.20 7.74
C GLY A 337 -18.49 -23.19 8.91
N ILE A 338 -17.35 -23.85 9.15
CA ILE A 338 -17.20 -24.86 10.20
C ILE A 338 -16.78 -24.19 11.50
N GLY A 339 -17.62 -24.28 12.54
CA GLY A 339 -17.18 -24.12 13.91
C GLY A 339 -18.21 -23.52 14.87
N SER A 340 -18.01 -22.32 15.39
CA SER A 340 -18.91 -21.75 16.41
C SER A 340 -18.98 -20.25 16.30
N ASP A 341 -19.91 -19.79 15.47
CA ASP A 341 -19.80 -18.48 14.87
C ASP A 341 -20.78 -17.49 15.48
N LYS A 342 -20.48 -16.21 15.25
CA LYS A 342 -21.33 -15.08 15.59
C LYS A 342 -21.63 -14.30 14.33
N LEU A 343 -22.86 -14.43 13.87
CA LEU A 343 -23.36 -13.86 12.63
C LEU A 343 -24.26 -12.67 12.96
N PHE A 344 -23.93 -11.49 12.45
CA PHE A 344 -24.66 -10.26 12.68
C PHE A 344 -25.27 -9.78 11.35
N ALA A 345 -26.60 -9.87 11.23
CA ALA A 345 -27.36 -9.53 10.02
C ALA A 345 -27.11 -8.07 9.60
N GLY A 346 -27.29 -7.15 10.54
CA GLY A 346 -27.25 -5.73 10.23
C GLY A 346 -28.60 -5.27 9.70
N THR A 347 -28.64 -4.66 8.52
CA THR A 347 -29.88 -4.21 7.89
C THR A 347 -29.94 -4.65 6.44
N GLY A 348 -31.06 -5.18 5.99
CA GLY A 348 -31.17 -5.68 4.63
C GLY A 348 -32.19 -6.81 4.61
N ALA A 349 -32.23 -7.53 3.49
CA ALA A 349 -32.81 -8.85 3.45
C ALA A 349 -31.65 -9.84 3.37
N ASP A 350 -31.29 -10.42 4.51
CA ASP A 350 -30.10 -11.24 4.66
C ASP A 350 -30.41 -12.73 4.53
N SER A 351 -29.45 -13.51 4.06
CA SER A 351 -29.56 -14.96 3.86
C SER A 351 -28.44 -15.67 4.59
N PHE A 352 -28.78 -16.45 5.62
CA PHE A 352 -27.83 -17.25 6.39
C PHE A 352 -27.81 -18.67 5.87
N ARG A 353 -26.66 -19.15 5.40
CA ARG A 353 -26.47 -20.51 4.89
C ARG A 353 -25.79 -21.37 5.94
N PHE A 354 -26.27 -22.60 6.09
CA PHE A 354 -25.71 -23.59 6.99
C PHE A 354 -25.51 -24.91 6.26
N GLU A 355 -24.25 -25.30 6.12
CA GLU A 355 -23.84 -26.56 5.50
C GLU A 355 -23.43 -27.62 6.55
N ALA A 356 -23.09 -28.83 6.10
CA ALA A 356 -22.74 -29.91 7.01
C ALA A 356 -21.49 -29.57 7.84
N GLY A 357 -21.64 -29.58 9.17
CA GLY A 357 -20.53 -29.32 10.10
C GLY A 357 -20.45 -27.90 10.66
N PHE A 358 -21.49 -27.07 10.42
CA PHE A 358 -21.53 -25.68 10.90
C PHE A 358 -21.30 -25.50 12.41
N GLY A 359 -21.63 -26.51 13.22
CA GLY A 359 -21.39 -26.45 14.66
C GLY A 359 -22.37 -25.54 15.40
N ARG A 360 -21.90 -24.61 16.23
CA ARG A 360 -22.76 -23.89 17.19
C ARG A 360 -22.76 -22.37 16.95
N ASP A 361 -23.77 -21.93 16.22
CA ASP A 361 -23.80 -20.55 15.74
C ASP A 361 -24.83 -19.69 16.45
N ASN A 362 -24.53 -18.40 16.46
CA ASN A 362 -25.35 -17.38 17.08
C ASN A 362 -25.67 -16.32 16.05
N ILE A 363 -26.95 -16.18 15.72
CA ILE A 363 -27.42 -15.13 14.82
C ILE A 363 -27.96 -13.97 15.65
N TYR A 364 -27.51 -12.77 15.34
CA TYR A 364 -27.90 -11.51 15.98
C TYR A 364 -28.54 -10.57 14.96
N GLY A 365 -29.59 -9.86 15.37
CA GLY A 365 -30.20 -8.80 14.57
C GLY A 365 -31.08 -9.27 13.41
N LEU A 366 -31.45 -10.55 13.38
CA LEU A 366 -32.33 -11.12 12.36
C LEU A 366 -33.67 -10.36 12.26
N ASP A 367 -34.09 -9.96 11.06
CA ASP A 367 -35.43 -9.48 10.75
C ASP A 367 -36.30 -10.64 10.23
N LEU A 368 -37.25 -11.08 11.04
CA LEU A 368 -38.16 -12.19 10.73
C LEU A 368 -39.03 -11.98 9.47
N ASN A 369 -39.13 -10.76 8.93
CA ASN A 369 -39.94 -10.47 7.75
C ASN A 369 -39.14 -10.31 6.47
N ALA A 370 -37.81 -10.26 6.57
CA ALA A 370 -36.91 -9.99 5.44
C ALA A 370 -35.83 -11.05 5.28
N ASP A 371 -35.32 -11.57 6.40
CA ASP A 371 -34.19 -12.49 6.41
C ASP A 371 -34.62 -13.94 6.24
N HIS A 372 -33.71 -14.76 5.73
CA HIS A 372 -33.90 -16.18 5.51
C HIS A 372 -32.75 -17.01 6.08
N ILE A 373 -33.07 -18.21 6.53
CA ILE A 373 -32.11 -19.21 6.98
C ILE A 373 -32.22 -20.43 6.07
N PHE A 374 -31.17 -20.67 5.29
CA PHE A 374 -31.03 -21.80 4.39
C PHE A 374 -30.27 -22.93 5.06
N ILE A 375 -30.90 -24.10 5.14
CA ILE A 375 -30.31 -25.32 5.68
C ILE A 375 -30.00 -26.26 4.51
N ASP A 376 -28.73 -26.40 4.20
CA ASP A 376 -28.22 -27.29 3.14
C ASP A 376 -27.46 -28.46 3.76
N VAL A 377 -28.18 -29.26 4.54
CA VAL A 377 -27.63 -30.43 5.25
C VAL A 377 -28.46 -31.66 4.92
N ALA A 378 -27.82 -32.67 4.34
CA ALA A 378 -28.49 -33.91 3.99
C ALA A 378 -29.04 -34.64 5.24
N GLY A 379 -30.28 -35.13 5.15
CA GLY A 379 -30.88 -35.99 6.18
C GLY A 379 -31.44 -35.25 7.40
N VAL A 380 -31.54 -33.91 7.36
CA VAL A 380 -32.27 -33.14 8.37
C VAL A 380 -33.78 -33.37 8.24
N GLY A 381 -34.43 -33.61 9.37
CA GLY A 381 -35.88 -33.73 9.51
C GLY A 381 -36.52 -32.42 9.96
N ASP A 382 -37.57 -32.54 10.77
CA ASP A 382 -38.36 -31.39 11.22
C ASP A 382 -37.54 -30.41 12.09
N ILE A 383 -37.92 -29.14 12.02
CA ILE A 383 -37.36 -28.07 12.86
C ILE A 383 -37.88 -28.23 14.29
N VAL A 384 -36.95 -28.25 15.24
CA VAL A 384 -37.24 -28.29 16.67
C VAL A 384 -36.81 -26.97 17.32
N LEU A 385 -37.81 -26.15 17.66
CA LEU A 385 -37.63 -24.85 18.30
C LEU A 385 -37.82 -24.92 19.82
N ARG A 386 -36.81 -24.49 20.58
CA ARG A 386 -36.82 -24.48 22.06
C ARG A 386 -36.50 -23.09 22.61
N SER A 387 -37.21 -22.73 23.67
CA SER A 387 -36.90 -21.52 24.44
C SER A 387 -35.58 -21.70 25.21
N LEU A 388 -34.76 -20.65 25.24
CA LEU A 388 -33.51 -20.59 25.98
C LEU A 388 -33.43 -19.27 26.77
N ASN A 389 -32.70 -19.27 27.89
CA ASN A 389 -32.53 -18.12 28.78
C ASN A 389 -33.86 -17.43 29.15
N ASN A 390 -34.81 -18.19 29.68
CA ASN A 390 -36.13 -17.71 30.12
C ASN A 390 -36.95 -17.02 28.99
N GLY A 391 -36.85 -17.51 27.75
CA GLY A 391 -37.61 -16.94 26.63
C GLY A 391 -36.89 -15.83 25.85
N ARG A 392 -35.68 -15.45 26.27
CA ARG A 392 -34.92 -14.40 25.57
C ARG A 392 -34.33 -14.86 24.24
N HIS A 393 -34.05 -16.14 24.07
CA HIS A 393 -33.42 -16.67 22.87
C HIS A 393 -34.17 -17.91 22.38
N THR A 394 -34.02 -18.20 21.10
CA THR A 394 -34.57 -19.40 20.47
C THR A 394 -33.43 -20.31 20.05
N LEU A 395 -33.45 -21.55 20.54
CA LEU A 395 -32.60 -22.62 20.09
C LEU A 395 -33.31 -23.35 18.94
N VAL A 396 -32.63 -23.44 17.81
CA VAL A 396 -33.06 -24.17 16.62
C VAL A 396 -32.18 -25.41 16.50
N THR A 397 -32.84 -26.55 16.39
CA THR A 397 -32.21 -27.86 16.15
C THR A 397 -33.04 -28.61 15.11
N PHE A 398 -32.50 -29.65 14.51
CA PHE A 398 -33.20 -30.44 13.50
C PHE A 398 -33.21 -31.91 13.91
N ASP A 399 -34.32 -32.60 13.67
CA ASP A 399 -34.36 -34.04 13.85
C ASP A 399 -33.36 -34.71 12.90
N GLY A 400 -32.67 -35.76 13.35
CA GLY A 400 -31.67 -36.47 12.54
C GLY A 400 -30.30 -35.79 12.41
N MET A 401 -30.12 -34.57 12.95
CA MET A 401 -28.84 -33.88 12.94
C MET A 401 -27.94 -34.30 14.11
N GLU A 402 -26.62 -34.29 13.90
CA GLU A 402 -25.64 -34.53 14.97
C GLU A 402 -25.82 -33.53 16.12
N GLY A 403 -25.75 -34.01 17.38
CA GLY A 403 -26.04 -33.17 18.57
C GLY A 403 -25.08 -31.99 18.79
N GLY A 404 -24.01 -31.89 18.02
CA GLY A 404 -23.09 -30.75 17.98
C GLY A 404 -23.72 -29.51 17.33
N ASN A 405 -24.47 -29.71 16.25
CA ASN A 405 -24.96 -28.65 15.38
C ASN A 405 -26.23 -27.99 15.93
N LYS A 406 -26.20 -26.68 16.14
CA LYS A 406 -27.36 -25.91 16.62
C LYS A 406 -27.23 -24.42 16.32
N ILE A 407 -28.35 -23.80 15.99
CA ILE A 407 -28.42 -22.36 15.75
C ILE A 407 -29.12 -21.71 16.95
N ILE A 408 -28.57 -20.61 17.44
CA ILE A 408 -29.17 -19.80 18.50
C ILE A 408 -29.56 -18.45 17.90
N LEU A 409 -30.85 -18.21 17.76
CA LEU A 409 -31.39 -16.91 17.39
C LEU A 409 -31.42 -16.04 18.64
N ARG A 410 -30.57 -15.01 18.65
CA ARG A 410 -30.37 -14.13 19.80
C ARG A 410 -31.43 -13.06 19.83
N ASP A 411 -31.86 -12.76 21.05
CA ASP A 411 -32.91 -11.79 21.36
C ASP A 411 -34.25 -12.04 20.62
N MET A 412 -34.54 -13.32 20.34
CA MET A 412 -35.76 -13.80 19.67
C MET A 412 -36.53 -14.78 20.55
N ASN A 413 -37.80 -14.52 20.81
CA ASN A 413 -38.68 -15.48 21.49
C ASN A 413 -39.15 -16.57 20.51
N VAL A 414 -39.30 -17.78 21.04
CA VAL A 414 -39.65 -18.99 20.28
C VAL A 414 -41.02 -18.87 19.61
N ASP A 415 -41.96 -18.15 20.21
CA ASP A 415 -43.31 -17.99 19.66
C ASP A 415 -43.31 -17.10 18.41
N ASP A 416 -42.46 -16.07 18.38
CA ASP A 416 -42.31 -15.19 17.21
C ASP A 416 -41.71 -15.97 16.03
N VAL A 417 -40.66 -16.75 16.30
CA VAL A 417 -40.02 -17.62 15.30
C VAL A 417 -40.99 -18.68 14.78
N ARG A 418 -41.80 -19.29 15.64
CA ARG A 418 -42.81 -20.30 15.23
C ARG A 418 -43.85 -19.73 14.25
N ASN A 419 -44.23 -18.47 14.42
CA ASN A 419 -45.26 -17.85 13.57
C ASN A 419 -44.80 -17.69 12.12
N VAL A 420 -43.49 -17.56 11.88
CA VAL A 420 -42.90 -17.33 10.56
C VAL A 420 -42.02 -18.49 10.08
N GLN A 421 -41.95 -19.62 10.81
CA GLN A 421 -40.95 -20.66 10.57
C GLN A 421 -40.91 -21.21 9.13
N ASN A 422 -42.05 -21.25 8.43
CA ASN A 422 -42.13 -21.78 7.06
C ASN A 422 -41.60 -20.79 6.01
N GLU A 423 -41.56 -19.51 6.35
CA GLU A 423 -41.01 -18.45 5.51
C GLU A 423 -39.54 -18.22 5.87
N LEU A 424 -39.21 -18.23 7.16
CA LEU A 424 -37.85 -18.01 7.65
C LEU A 424 -36.90 -19.15 7.27
N PHE A 425 -37.32 -20.41 7.41
CA PHE A 425 -36.44 -21.56 7.15
C PHE A 425 -36.71 -22.16 5.79
N LEU A 426 -35.66 -22.22 4.98
CA LEU A 426 -35.66 -22.79 3.64
C LEU A 426 -34.70 -23.98 3.61
N PHE A 427 -35.11 -25.07 2.96
CA PHE A 427 -34.32 -26.30 2.88
C PHE A 427 -33.81 -26.51 1.45
N GLY A 428 -32.53 -26.88 1.32
CA GLY A 428 -31.97 -27.37 0.06
C GLY A 428 -32.70 -28.63 -0.41
N VAL A 429 -32.90 -28.78 -1.72
CA VAL A 429 -33.57 -29.94 -2.34
C VAL A 429 -32.59 -31.09 -2.56
#